data_AF-A0A951JZA9-F1
#
_entry.id   AF-A0A951JZA9-F1
#
_cell.length_a   1.000
_cell.length_b   1.000
_cell.length_c   1.000
_cell.angle_alpha   90.00
_cell.angle_beta   90.00
_cell.angle_gamma   90.00
#
_symmetry.space_group_name_H-M   'P 1'
#
loop_
_entity.id
_entity.type
_entity.pdbx_description
1 polymer ?
#
loop_
_entity_poly.entity_id
_entity_poly.type
_entity_poly.pdbx_seq_one_letter_code
_entity_poly.pdbx_strand_id
1 'polypeptide(L)' 'SDFIGNDVMLGVMDVLYRGFGDPKFRAAPLLRQMVTAGHLGRKTGRGFYEYDEQGKKIG' A
#
# COMPACT_ATOMS: atom_id res chain seq x y z
N SER A 1 -7.89 -0.02 2.26
CA SER A 1 -7.96 -0.88 3.45
C SER A 1 -6.56 -1.25 3.89
N ASP A 2 -6.13 -0.73 5.01
CA ASP A 2 -4.73 -0.75 5.50
C ASP A 2 -4.46 -1.95 6.45
N PHE A 3 -5.41 -2.90 6.48
CA PHE A 3 -5.38 -4.09 7.36
C PHE A 3 -4.58 -5.27 6.78
N ILE A 4 -4.50 -5.39 5.45
CA ILE A 4 -3.86 -6.52 4.77
C ILE A 4 -2.36 -6.22 4.50
N GLY A 5 -1.97 -4.95 4.52
CA GLY A 5 -0.63 -4.49 4.18
C GLY A 5 -0.60 -3.91 2.77
N ASN A 6 0.03 -2.73 2.65
CA ASN A 6 0.19 -2.05 1.37
C ASN A 6 1.02 -2.89 0.38
N ASP A 7 1.84 -3.82 0.90
CA ASP A 7 2.62 -4.78 0.14
C ASP A 7 1.76 -5.77 -0.65
N VAL A 8 0.69 -6.29 -0.04
CA VAL A 8 -0.20 -7.26 -0.69
C VAL A 8 -1.01 -6.60 -1.80
N MET A 9 -1.53 -5.39 -1.55
CA MET A 9 -2.29 -4.64 -2.56
C MET A 9 -1.40 -4.31 -3.78
N LEU A 10 -0.16 -3.91 -3.51
CA LEU A 10 0.84 -3.64 -4.55
C LEU A 10 1.12 -4.91 -5.37
N GLY A 11 1.33 -6.06 -4.70
CA GLY A 11 1.57 -7.34 -5.36
C GLY A 11 0.40 -7.79 -6.23
N VAL A 12 -0.84 -7.67 -5.72
CA VAL A 12 -2.05 -8.01 -6.47
C VAL A 12 -2.22 -7.08 -7.68
N MET A 13 -1.98 -5.77 -7.52
CA MET A 13 -1.99 -4.83 -8.64
C MET A 13 -0.93 -5.15 -9.69
N ASP A 14 0.28 -5.54 -9.31
CA ASP A 14 1.35 -5.90 -10.25
C ASP A 14 1.04 -7.19 -11.02
N VAL A 15 0.46 -8.20 -10.34
CA VAL A 15 -0.01 -9.44 -10.96
C VAL A 15 -1.18 -9.17 -11.92
N LEU A 16 -2.16 -8.36 -11.49
CA LEU A 16 -3.27 -7.96 -12.35
C LEU A 16 -2.78 -7.14 -13.54
N TYR A 17 -1.83 -6.23 -13.35
CA TYR A 17 -1.26 -5.44 -14.43
C TYR A 17 -0.50 -6.33 -15.44
N ARG A 18 0.29 -7.28 -14.95
CA ARG A 18 0.98 -8.26 -15.81
C ARG A 18 0.03 -9.23 -16.52
N GLY A 19 -1.06 -9.62 -15.87
CA GLY A 19 -2.02 -10.60 -16.41
C GLY A 19 -3.08 -10.00 -17.33
N PHE A 20 -3.62 -8.83 -17.00
CA PHE A 20 -4.64 -8.13 -17.79
C PHE A 20 -4.06 -7.10 -18.76
N GLY A 21 -2.82 -6.63 -18.55
CA GLY A 21 -2.20 -5.59 -19.39
C GLY A 21 -2.86 -4.21 -19.27
N ASP A 22 -3.76 -4.03 -18.31
CA ASP A 22 -4.65 -2.88 -18.28
C ASP A 22 -4.12 -1.76 -17.36
N PRO A 23 -3.89 -0.54 -17.87
CA PRO A 23 -3.24 0.55 -17.15
C PRO A 23 -3.98 1.04 -15.90
N LYS A 24 -5.26 0.70 -15.70
CA LYS A 24 -5.99 0.96 -14.43
C LYS A 24 -5.41 0.22 -13.24
N PHE A 25 -4.67 -0.87 -13.46
CA PHE A 25 -3.97 -1.61 -12.39
C PHE A 25 -2.52 -1.20 -12.21
N ARG A 26 -2.04 -0.18 -12.94
CA ARG A 26 -0.68 0.31 -12.79
C ARG A 26 -0.51 0.91 -11.41
N ALA A 27 0.16 0.17 -10.52
CA ALA A 27 0.47 0.65 -9.19
C ALA A 27 1.22 1.99 -9.26
N ALA A 28 0.71 3.00 -8.53
CA ALA A 28 1.35 4.31 -8.50
C ALA A 28 2.79 4.18 -7.99
N PRO A 29 3.78 4.85 -8.61
CA PRO A 29 5.17 4.79 -8.17
C PRO A 29 5.34 5.21 -6.70
N LEU A 30 4.50 6.15 -6.23
CA LEU A 30 4.42 6.55 -4.83
C LEU A 30 4.08 5.37 -3.89
N LEU A 31 3.14 4.51 -4.31
CA LEU A 31 2.75 3.32 -3.55
C LEU A 31 3.93 2.36 -3.39
N ARG A 32 4.69 2.16 -4.47
CA ARG A 32 5.90 1.34 -4.50
C ARG A 32 6.95 1.87 -3.54
N GLN A 33 7.21 3.19 -3.58
CA GLN A 33 8.15 3.84 -2.66
C GLN A 33 7.73 3.70 -1.20
N MET A 34 6.44 3.81 -0.89
CA MET A 34 5.94 3.64 0.48
C MET A 34 6.14 2.21 0.98
N VAL A 35 5.88 1.19 0.15
CA VAL A 35 6.15 -0.21 0.50
C VAL A 35 7.65 -0.45 0.67
N THR A 36 8.51 0.06 -0.22
CA THR A 36 9.97 -0.06 -0.12
C THR A 36 10.55 0.66 1.10
N ALA A 37 9.93 1.78 1.53
CA ALA A 37 10.29 2.50 2.74
C ALA A 37 9.80 1.82 4.03
N GLY A 38 9.09 0.69 3.95
CA GLY A 38 8.54 0.00 5.12
C GLY A 38 7.28 0.64 5.68
N HIS A 39 6.63 1.56 4.95
CA HIS A 39 5.34 2.13 5.31
C HIS A 39 4.21 1.17 4.92
N LEU A 40 4.09 0.11 5.70
CA LEU A 40 3.19 -1.00 5.44
C LEU A 40 1.77 -0.77 5.98
N GLY A 41 1.51 0.39 6.59
CA GLY A 41 0.22 0.74 7.18
C GLY A 41 0.22 0.75 8.71
N ARG A 42 -0.91 0.37 9.28
CA ARG A 42 -1.27 0.42 10.68
C ARG A 42 -0.34 -0.45 11.54
N LYS A 43 0.22 -1.52 10.96
CA LYS A 43 1.20 -2.39 11.62
C LYS A 43 2.56 -1.71 11.85
N THR A 44 2.89 -0.68 11.06
CA THR A 44 4.12 0.11 11.17
C THR A 44 3.86 1.54 11.66
N GLY A 45 2.63 1.86 12.08
CA GLY A 45 2.21 3.23 12.43
C GLY A 45 2.19 4.20 11.25
N ARG A 46 2.49 3.75 10.03
CA ARG A 46 2.64 4.62 8.86
C ARG A 46 2.39 3.84 7.57
N GLY A 47 1.43 4.32 6.78
CA GLY A 47 1.09 3.84 5.44
C GLY A 47 0.64 5.03 4.60
N PHE A 48 -0.48 4.89 3.89
CA PHE A 48 -1.12 6.02 3.19
C PHE A 48 -1.46 7.21 4.08
N TYR A 49 -1.76 6.91 5.34
CA TYR A 49 -1.97 7.86 6.41
C TYR A 49 -0.99 7.52 7.53
N GLU A 50 -0.66 8.50 8.36
CA GLU A 50 -0.02 8.18 9.64
C GLU A 50 -1.07 7.61 10.59
N TYR A 51 -0.67 6.61 11.37
CA TYR A 51 -1.51 5.92 12.33
C TYR A 51 -0.85 6.03 13.70
N ASP A 52 -1.62 6.48 14.70
CA ASP A 52 -1.23 6.45 16.12
C ASP A 52 -0.97 5.01 16.59
N GLU A 53 -0.36 4.82 17.77
CA GLU A 53 -0.15 3.52 18.42
C GLU A 53 -1.45 2.72 18.59
N GLN A 54 -2.60 3.40 18.71
CA GLN A 54 -3.93 2.78 18.74
C GLN A 54 -4.44 2.37 17.34
N GLY A 55 -3.67 2.69 16.30
CA GLY A 55 -3.96 2.50 14.90
C GLY A 55 -5.10 3.37 14.38
N LYS A 56 -5.32 4.52 15.04
CA LYS A 56 -6.22 5.58 14.59
C LYS A 56 -5.46 6.45 13.59
N LYS A 57 -6.10 6.81 12.47
CA LYS A 57 -5.52 7.74 11.50
C LYS A 57 -5.25 9.07 12.21
N ILE A 58 -4.00 9.55 12.16
CA ILE A 58 -3.66 10.91 12.55
C ILE A 58 -3.70 11.76 11.27
N GLY A 59 -4.69 12.66 11.24
CA GLY A 59 -5.06 13.47 10.09
C GLY A 59 -6.30 14.29 10.40
#